data_AF-A0A5N8Z6V0-F1
#
_entry.id   AF-A0A5N8Z6V0-F1
#
_cell.length_a   1.000
_cell.length_b   1.000
_cell.length_c   1.000
_cell.angle_alpha   90.00
_cell.angle_beta   90.00
_cell.angle_gamma   90.00
#
_symmetry.space_group_name_H-M   'P 1'
#
loop_
_entity.id
_entity.type
_entity.pdbx_description
1 polymer ?
#
loop_
_entity_poly.entity_id
_entity_poly.type
_entity_poly.pdbx_seq_one_letter_code
_entity_poly.pdbx_strand_id
1 'polypeptide(L)' 'MADRGITFPIAYGCTESDAQTIGAWWGDHPPDGEHMQPTEFIVRQGGLVLGSMYASGPVGRIDASQAKSLIATRERRLR' A
#
# COMPACT_ATOMS: atom_id res chain seq x y z
N MET A 1 -3.27 1.02 -20.38
CA MET A 1 -3.17 0.14 -19.18
C MET A 1 -4.47 -0.58 -18.85
N ALA A 2 -5.65 0.03 -19.02
CA ALA A 2 -6.94 -0.67 -18.87
C ALA A 2 -7.11 -1.84 -19.85
N ASP A 3 -6.57 -1.70 -21.06
CA ASP A 3 -6.38 -2.74 -22.08
C ASP A 3 -5.49 -3.91 -21.62
N ARG A 4 -4.67 -3.70 -20.57
CA ARG A 4 -3.85 -4.72 -19.90
C ARG A 4 -4.46 -5.20 -18.57
N GLY A 5 -5.72 -4.87 -18.29
CA GLY A 5 -6.44 -5.28 -17.09
C GLY A 5 -6.13 -4.49 -15.82
N ILE A 6 -5.31 -3.43 -15.88
CA ILE A 6 -5.04 -2.55 -14.74
C ILE A 6 -6.15 -1.51 -14.63
N THR A 7 -6.92 -1.57 -13.55
CA THR A 7 -8.13 -0.75 -13.34
C THR A 7 -7.91 0.41 -12.35
N PHE A 8 -6.69 0.59 -11.85
CA PHE A 8 -6.33 1.62 -10.89
C PHE A 8 -5.05 2.36 -11.30
N PRO A 9 -4.82 3.59 -10.81
CA PRO A 9 -3.60 4.34 -11.09
C PRO A 9 -2.38 3.63 -10.53
N ILE A 10 -1.28 3.63 -11.28
CA ILE A 10 0.02 3.13 -10.84
C ILE A 10 1.01 4.28 -10.89
N ALA A 11 1.62 4.60 -9.74
CA ALA A 11 2.77 5.48 -9.68
C ALA A 11 4.02 4.72 -10.15
N TYR A 12 4.91 5.41 -10.86
CA TYR A 12 6.16 4.85 -11.37
C TYR A 12 7.32 5.81 -11.09
N GLY A 13 8.50 5.25 -10.83
CA GLY A 13 9.71 6.02 -10.54
C GLY A 13 9.77 6.58 -9.12
N CYS A 14 9.08 5.94 -8.16
CA CYS A 14 9.15 6.31 -6.74
C CYS A 14 10.60 6.24 -6.25
N THR A 15 11.03 7.29 -5.56
CA THR A 15 12.36 7.48 -4.99
C THR A 15 12.38 7.19 -3.50
N GLU A 16 13.57 7.15 -2.90
CA GLU A 16 13.71 7.07 -1.45
C GLU A 16 13.03 8.27 -0.75
N SER A 17 13.05 9.46 -1.35
CA SER A 17 12.35 10.63 -0.81
C SER A 17 10.84 10.42 -0.74
N ASP A 18 10.25 9.70 -1.71
CA ASP A 18 8.82 9.36 -1.68
C ASP A 18 8.53 8.36 -0.55
N ALA A 19 9.42 7.39 -0.35
CA ALA A 19 9.33 6.45 0.76
C ALA A 19 9.37 7.16 2.12
N GLN A 20 10.33 8.07 2.31
CA GLN A 20 10.47 8.86 3.52
C GLN A 20 9.24 9.74 3.78
N THR A 21 8.62 10.29 2.72
CA THR A 21 7.41 11.12 2.82
C THR A 21 6.24 10.36 3.45
N ILE A 22 6.11 9.06 3.14
CA ILE A 22 5.03 8.21 3.66
C ILE A 22 5.47 7.31 4.84
N GLY A 23 6.70 7.48 5.33
CA GLY A 23 7.27 6.64 6.39
C GLY A 23 7.51 5.18 5.98
N ALA A 24 7.62 4.89 4.69
CA ALA A 24 7.94 3.57 4.19
C ALA A 24 9.41 3.21 4.44
N TRP A 25 9.68 1.93 4.64
CA TRP A 25 11.05 1.43 4.75
C TRP A 25 11.71 1.37 3.36
N TRP A 26 12.93 1.92 3.24
CA TRP A 26 13.77 1.75 2.05
C TRP A 26 14.73 0.58 2.26
N GLY A 27 14.64 -0.44 1.43
CA GLY A 27 15.46 -1.65 1.54
C GLY A 27 16.43 -1.77 0.37
N ASP A 28 17.63 -2.28 0.66
CA ASP A 28 18.57 -2.77 -0.36
C ASP A 28 18.61 -4.30 -0.29
N HIS A 29 18.23 -4.96 -1.38
CA HIS A 29 18.19 -6.41 -1.49
C HIS A 29 18.93 -6.86 -2.75
N PRO A 30 20.23 -7.16 -2.67
CA PRO A 30 20.95 -7.77 -3.78
C PRO A 30 20.35 -9.16 -4.13
N PRO A 31 20.16 -9.48 -5.43
CA PRO A 31 20.54 -8.73 -6.62
C PRO A 31 19.48 -7.74 -7.13
N ASP A 32 18.31 -7.67 -6.49
CA ASP A 32 17.14 -6.88 -6.91
C ASP A 32 17.32 -5.36 -6.73
N GLY A 33 18.30 -4.97 -5.90
CA GLY A 33 18.69 -3.58 -5.64
C GLY A 33 17.77 -2.84 -4.67
N GLU A 34 17.90 -1.53 -4.66
CA GLU A 34 17.19 -0.63 -3.75
C GLU A 34 15.74 -0.40 -4.15
N HIS A 35 14.82 -0.53 -3.21
CA HIS A 35 13.40 -0.25 -3.42
C HIS A 35 12.64 0.01 -2.12
N MET A 36 11.53 0.73 -2.28
CA MET A 36 10.53 0.87 -1.23
C MET A 36 9.96 -0.50 -0.87
N GLN A 37 10.05 -0.86 0.40
CA GLN A 37 9.45 -2.09 0.91
C GLN A 37 7.92 -1.97 0.99
N PRO A 38 7.19 -3.10 0.98
CA PRO A 38 5.73 -3.07 0.96
C PRO A 38 5.15 -2.21 2.09
N THR A 39 4.41 -1.20 1.68
CA THR A 39 3.79 -0.20 2.56
C THR A 39 2.37 0.06 2.09
N GLU A 40 1.39 -0.22 2.94
CA GLU A 40 -0.02 -0.23 2.57
C GLU A 40 -0.85 0.60 3.55
N PHE A 41 -1.82 1.36 3.03
CA PHE A 41 -2.71 2.20 3.82
C PHE A 41 -4.17 1.99 3.43
N ILE A 42 -5.05 1.95 4.43
CA ILE A 42 -6.49 2.15 4.24
C ILE A 42 -6.80 3.58 4.64
N VAL A 43 -7.30 4.39 3.72
CA VAL A 43 -7.49 5.83 3.92
C VAL A 43 -8.97 6.18 3.74
N ARG A 44 -9.53 6.97 4.66
CA ARG A 44 -10.87 7.55 4.53
C ARG A 44 -10.82 8.77 3.63
N GLN A 45 -11.96 9.11 3.03
CA GLN A 45 -12.16 10.45 2.46
C GLN A 45 -11.74 11.54 3.48
N GLY A 46 -10.95 12.51 3.01
CA GLY A 46 -10.35 13.55 3.84
C GLY A 46 -8.94 13.24 4.33
N GLY A 47 -8.36 12.10 3.96
CA GLY A 47 -6.94 11.78 4.23
C GLY A 47 -6.67 11.14 5.59
N LEU A 48 -7.71 10.77 6.35
CA LEU A 48 -7.53 10.05 7.61
C LEU A 48 -7.10 8.61 7.34
N VAL A 49 -5.90 8.25 7.81
CA VAL A 49 -5.41 6.87 7.80
C VAL A 49 -6.19 6.04 8.82
N LEU A 50 -6.86 4.99 8.35
CA LEU A 50 -7.67 4.06 9.14
C LEU A 50 -6.92 2.79 9.52
N GLY A 51 -5.87 2.47 8.78
CA GLY A 51 -4.98 1.35 9.02
C GLY A 51 -3.74 1.46 8.14
N SER A 52 -2.63 0.93 8.63
CA SER A 52 -1.35 0.89 7.93
C SER A 52 -0.67 -0.45 8.15
N MET A 53 0.02 -0.96 7.13
CA MET A 53 0.87 -2.14 7.21
C MET A 53 2.23 -1.82 6.60
N TYR A 54 3.29 -2.19 7.30
CA TYR A 54 4.66 -2.11 6.84
C TYR A 54 5.26 -3.50 6.93
N ALA A 55 5.93 -3.94 5.87
CA ALA A 55 6.54 -5.25 5.79
C ALA A 55 7.93 -5.15 5.16
N SER A 56 8.79 -6.12 5.44
CA SER A 56 10.12 -6.26 4.84
C SER A 56 10.25 -7.63 4.18
N GLY A 57 10.89 -7.69 3.01
CA GLY A 57 11.14 -8.96 2.30
C GLY A 57 9.84 -9.70 1.91
N PRO A 58 9.80 -11.05 1.97
CA PRO A 58 8.66 -11.84 1.49
C PRO A 58 7.47 -11.89 2.47
N VAL A 59 7.43 -11.01 3.47
CA VAL A 59 6.32 -10.95 4.44
C VAL A 59 5.02 -10.63 3.70
N GLY A 60 3.95 -11.35 4.07
CA GLY A 60 2.65 -11.27 3.43
C GLY A 60 2.06 -9.87 3.45
N ARG A 61 1.23 -9.60 2.45
CA ARG A 61 0.51 -8.34 2.22
C ARG A 61 -0.97 -8.47 2.59
N ILE A 62 -1.68 -7.36 2.71
CA ILE A 62 -3.15 -7.43 2.79
C ILE A 62 -3.69 -8.00 1.48
N ASP A 63 -4.46 -9.08 1.59
CA ASP A 63 -5.21 -9.58 0.45
C ASP A 63 -6.37 -8.61 0.10
N ALA A 64 -6.69 -8.50 -1.18
CA ALA A 64 -7.74 -7.59 -1.64
C ALA A 64 -9.11 -7.91 -1.01
N SER A 65 -9.42 -9.20 -0.77
CA SER A 65 -10.67 -9.58 -0.10
C SER A 65 -10.69 -9.18 1.38
N GLN A 66 -9.52 -9.21 2.03
CA GLN A 66 -9.35 -8.75 3.42
C GLN A 66 -9.54 -7.23 3.51
N ALA A 67 -8.90 -6.45 2.62
CA ALA A 67 -9.10 -5.01 2.54
C ALA A 67 -10.58 -4.65 2.36
N LYS A 68 -11.26 -5.31 1.42
CA LYS A 68 -12.69 -5.11 1.18
C LYS A 68 -13.54 -5.42 2.42
N SER A 69 -13.27 -6.52 3.11
CA SER A 69 -14.01 -6.92 4.30
C SER A 69 -13.83 -5.93 5.45
N LEU A 70 -12.60 -5.44 5.65
CA LEU A 70 -12.27 -4.43 6.66
C LEU A 70 -13.02 -3.11 6.39
N ILE A 71 -12.95 -2.62 5.15
CA ILE A 71 -13.65 -1.39 4.75
C ILE A 71 -15.16 -1.56 4.93
N ALA A 72 -15.75 -2.62 4.35
CA ALA A 72 -17.19 -2.83 4.41
C ALA A 72 -17.71 -2.99 5.85
N THR A 73 -16.95 -3.66 6.72
CA THR A 73 -17.32 -3.82 8.13
C THR A 73 -17.26 -2.50 8.88
N ARG A 74 -16.25 -1.68 8.63
CA ARG A 74 -16.17 -0.34 9.22
C ARG A 74 -17.33 0.54 8.78
N GLU A 75 -17.59 0.61 7.47
CA GLU A 75 -18.66 1.46 6.92
C GLU A 75 -20.05 1.05 7.44
N ARG A 76 -20.29 -0.24 7.70
CA ARG A 76 -21.54 -0.69 8.35
C ARG A 76 -21.69 -0.21 9.80
N ARG A 77 -20.59 -0.11 10.56
CA ARG A 77 -20.62 0.29 11.98
C ARG A 77 -20.78 1.81 12.19
N LEU A 78 -20.57 2.59 11.14
CA LEU A 78 -20.75 4.04 11.16
C LEU A 78 -22.17 4.47 10.77
N ARG A 79 -23.04 3.51 10.42
CA ARG A 79 -24.47 3.69 10.18
C ARG A 79 -25.24 3.31 11.43
#